data_AF-A0A527J3G6-F1
#
_entry.id   AF-A0A527J3G6-F1
#
_cell.length_a   1.000
_cell.length_b   1.000
_cell.length_c   1.000
_cell.angle_alpha   90.00
_cell.angle_beta   90.00
_cell.angle_gamma   90.00
#
_symmetry.space_group_name_H-M   'P 1'
#
loop_
_entity.id
_entity.type
_entity.pdbx_description
1 polymer ?
#
loop_
_entity_poly.entity_id
_entity_poly.type
_entity_poly.pdbx_seq_one_letter_code
_entity_poly.pdbx_strand_id
1 'polypeptide(L)'
;MPAGAQGLFTAYDDAFSARIASPADNGTLAQFVTVAVNAGQYDQAISSIEQYLIQYPRDARARLAASRLYYHVGSYELARRQVQYGIEVGGLTAGEQQEAVRLLGPIDRALRGVTWELALTGGVFSAFTDF
;
A
#
# COMPACT_ATOMS: atom_id res chain seq x y z
N MET A 1 5.52 30.84 1.56
CA MET A 1 5.45 29.37 1.35
C MET A 1 6.76 28.95 0.67
N PRO A 2 7.49 27.92 1.14
CA PRO A 2 8.68 27.44 0.45
C PRO A 2 8.31 26.83 -0.91
N ALA A 3 9.17 27.03 -1.92
CA ALA A 3 8.91 26.61 -3.31
C ALA A 3 8.60 25.10 -3.47
N GLY A 4 9.14 24.26 -2.58
CA GLY A 4 8.86 22.82 -2.57
C GLY A 4 7.42 22.46 -2.16
N ALA A 5 6.78 23.27 -1.31
CA ALA A 5 5.40 23.02 -0.89
C ALA A 5 4.38 23.42 -1.98
N GLN A 6 4.71 24.44 -2.78
CA GLN A 6 3.87 24.88 -3.90
C GLN A 6 3.85 23.82 -5.03
N GLY A 7 5.00 23.25 -5.38
CA GLY A 7 5.07 22.20 -6.40
C GLY A 7 4.33 20.92 -6.00
N LEU A 8 4.37 20.54 -4.72
CA LEU A 8 3.65 19.38 -4.19
C LEU A 8 2.12 19.57 -4.31
N PHE A 9 1.63 20.78 -4.04
CA PHE A 9 0.22 21.13 -4.13
C PHE A 9 -0.27 21.09 -5.58
N THR A 10 0.47 21.67 -6.53
CA THR A 10 0.11 21.62 -7.95
C THR A 10 0.10 20.20 -8.49
N ALA A 11 1.11 19.38 -8.17
CA ALA A 11 1.15 17.98 -8.60
C ALA A 11 -0.05 17.18 -8.07
N TYR A 12 -0.46 17.46 -6.83
CA TYR A 12 -1.63 16.85 -6.21
C TYR A 12 -2.91 17.20 -6.95
N ASP A 13 -3.14 18.49 -7.21
CA ASP A 13 -4.35 18.98 -7.91
C ASP A 13 -4.44 18.42 -9.33
N ASP A 14 -3.31 18.37 -10.05
CA ASP A 14 -3.24 17.81 -11.40
C ASP A 14 -3.58 16.31 -11.41
N ALA A 15 -2.98 15.54 -10.48
CA ALA A 15 -3.24 14.10 -10.37
C ALA A 15 -4.69 13.82 -9.95
N PHE A 16 -5.24 14.62 -9.03
CA PHE A 16 -6.64 14.52 -8.63
C PHE A 16 -7.57 14.81 -9.80
N SER A 17 -7.31 15.88 -10.55
CA SER A 17 -8.11 16.26 -11.72
C SER A 17 -8.10 15.16 -12.79
N ALA A 18 -6.94 14.56 -13.06
CA ALA A 18 -6.82 13.42 -13.97
C ALA A 18 -7.63 12.21 -13.49
N ARG A 19 -7.57 11.89 -12.19
CA ARG A 19 -8.33 10.79 -11.58
C ARG A 19 -9.85 11.00 -11.64
N ILE A 20 -10.31 12.24 -11.55
CA ILE A 20 -11.74 12.58 -11.72
C ILE A 20 -12.15 12.49 -13.19
N ALA A 21 -11.29 12.89 -14.12
CA ALA A 21 -11.56 12.81 -15.55
C ALA A 21 -11.60 11.37 -16.07
N SER A 22 -10.86 10.45 -15.47
CA SER A 22 -10.76 9.04 -15.91
C SER A 22 -10.92 8.06 -14.74
N PRO A 23 -12.11 7.96 -14.13
CA PRO A 23 -12.25 7.28 -12.85
C PRO A 23 -12.12 5.76 -12.87
N ALA A 24 -12.25 5.16 -14.05
CA ALA A 24 -12.08 3.73 -14.30
C ALA A 24 -10.67 3.37 -14.80
N ASP A 25 -9.78 4.36 -14.98
CA ASP A 25 -8.42 4.11 -15.47
C ASP A 25 -7.46 3.86 -14.30
N ASN A 26 -6.84 2.67 -14.27
CA ASN A 26 -5.89 2.31 -13.20
C ASN A 26 -4.57 3.10 -13.25
N GLY A 27 -4.21 3.68 -14.40
CA GLY A 27 -3.02 4.51 -14.54
C GLY A 27 -3.16 5.82 -13.78
N THR A 28 -4.24 6.55 -14.02
CA THR A 28 -4.56 7.79 -13.30
C THR A 28 -4.80 7.53 -11.81
N LEU A 29 -5.39 6.38 -11.45
CA LEU A 29 -5.48 5.94 -10.06
C LEU A 29 -4.10 5.76 -9.42
N ALA A 30 -3.21 5.00 -10.04
CA ALA A 30 -1.88 4.73 -9.50
C ALA A 30 -1.06 6.03 -9.36
N GLN A 31 -1.17 6.93 -10.34
CA GLN A 31 -0.54 8.25 -10.29
C GLN A 31 -1.09 9.07 -9.13
N PHE A 32 -2.41 9.19 -9.00
CA PHE A 32 -3.03 9.93 -7.90
C PHE A 32 -2.63 9.37 -6.54
N VAL A 33 -2.70 8.04 -6.35
CA VAL A 33 -2.29 7.39 -5.10
C VAL A 33 -0.83 7.71 -4.75
N THR A 34 0.07 7.66 -5.73
CA THR A 34 1.49 7.96 -5.52
C THR A 34 1.70 9.42 -5.09
N VAL A 35 1.04 10.36 -5.78
CA VAL A 35 1.16 11.79 -5.45
C VAL A 35 0.52 12.10 -4.10
N ALA A 36 -0.65 11.52 -3.81
CA ALA A 36 -1.34 11.68 -2.53
C ALA A 36 -0.48 11.16 -1.36
N VAL A 37 0.16 9.99 -1.51
CA VAL A 37 1.13 9.45 -0.54
C VAL A 37 2.29 10.42 -0.31
N ASN A 38 2.91 10.92 -1.39
CA ASN A 38 4.01 11.89 -1.29
C ASN A 38 3.57 13.22 -0.64
N ALA A 39 2.29 13.58 -0.80
CA ALA A 39 1.68 14.74 -0.17
C ALA A 39 1.21 14.49 1.29
N GLY A 40 1.40 13.28 1.83
CA GLY A 40 0.91 12.89 3.16
C GLY A 40 -0.61 12.70 3.24
N GLN A 41 -1.31 12.72 2.10
CA GLN A 41 -2.76 12.56 1.99
C GLN A 41 -3.16 11.07 1.95
N TYR A 42 -2.78 10.32 2.98
CA TYR A 42 -2.96 8.87 3.03
C TYR A 42 -4.44 8.46 2.99
N ASP A 43 -5.32 9.18 3.68
CA ASP A 43 -6.75 8.88 3.70
C ASP A 43 -7.36 8.95 2.29
N GLN A 44 -6.95 9.97 1.51
CA GLN A 44 -7.42 10.16 0.15
C GLN A 44 -6.88 9.07 -0.80
N ALA A 45 -5.61 8.69 -0.62
CA ALA A 45 -5.00 7.58 -1.35
C ALA A 45 -5.70 6.24 -1.07
N ILE A 46 -5.94 5.93 0.20
CA ILE A 46 -6.59 4.69 0.66
C ILE A 46 -8.02 4.64 0.15
N SER A 47 -8.81 5.69 0.39
CA SER A 47 -10.20 5.74 -0.05
C SER A 47 -10.34 5.57 -1.56
N SER A 48 -9.48 6.24 -2.34
CA SER A 48 -9.56 6.20 -3.80
C SER A 48 -9.24 4.81 -4.37
N ILE A 49 -8.23 4.13 -3.81
CA ILE A 49 -7.87 2.79 -4.30
C ILE A 49 -8.86 1.72 -3.84
N GLU A 50 -9.39 1.84 -2.62
CA GLU A 50 -10.42 0.92 -2.11
C GLU A 50 -11.72 1.04 -2.90
N GLN A 51 -12.21 2.26 -3.14
CA GLN A 51 -13.39 2.51 -3.96
C GLN A 51 -13.24 1.97 -5.38
N TYR A 52 -12.04 2.09 -5.97
CA TYR A 52 -11.75 1.51 -7.27
C TYR A 52 -11.78 -0.02 -7.22
N LEU A 53 -11.12 -0.64 -6.24
CA LEU A 53 -11.04 -2.10 -6.10
C LEU A 53 -12.39 -2.74 -5.71
N ILE A 54 -13.33 -2.00 -5.14
CA ILE A 54 -14.72 -2.45 -4.98
C ILE A 54 -15.38 -2.67 -6.36
N GLN A 55 -15.13 -1.79 -7.32
CA GLN A 55 -15.70 -1.87 -8.67
C GLN A 55 -14.93 -2.83 -9.58
N TYR A 56 -13.60 -2.85 -9.44
CA TYR A 56 -12.69 -3.65 -10.26
C TYR A 56 -11.85 -4.60 -9.38
N PRO A 57 -12.48 -5.58 -8.70
CA PRO A 57 -11.80 -6.42 -7.72
C PRO A 57 -10.73 -7.32 -8.32
N ARG A 58 -10.67 -7.47 -9.64
CA ARG A 58 -9.69 -8.31 -10.35
C ARG A 58 -8.64 -7.50 -11.12
N ASP A 59 -8.57 -6.18 -10.92
CA ASP A 59 -7.52 -5.37 -11.53
C ASP A 59 -6.19 -5.57 -10.80
N ALA A 60 -5.27 -6.30 -11.43
CA ALA A 60 -3.97 -6.62 -10.85
C ALA A 60 -3.08 -5.39 -10.66
N ARG A 61 -3.13 -4.41 -11.56
CA ARG A 61 -2.33 -3.18 -11.46
C ARG A 61 -2.79 -2.32 -10.29
N ALA A 62 -4.09 -2.19 -10.12
CA ALA A 62 -4.65 -1.50 -8.96
C ALA A 62 -4.30 -2.23 -7.64
N ARG A 63 -4.27 -3.56 -7.63
CA ARG A 63 -3.81 -4.33 -6.46
C ARG A 63 -2.32 -4.14 -6.16
N LEU A 64 -1.47 -4.07 -7.18
CA LEU A 64 -0.05 -3.74 -7.00
C LEU A 64 0.13 -2.31 -6.45
N ALA A 65 -0.63 -1.34 -6.95
CA ALA A 65 -0.67 0.01 -6.38
C ALA A 65 -1.17 0.04 -4.93
N ALA A 66 -2.22 -0.71 -4.60
CA ALA A 66 -2.71 -0.86 -3.23
C ALA A 66 -1.65 -1.47 -2.30
N SER A 67 -0.91 -2.48 -2.76
CA SER A 67 0.19 -3.06 -1.99
C SER A 67 1.28 -2.04 -1.64
N ARG A 68 1.70 -1.23 -2.62
CA ARG A 68 2.68 -0.16 -2.41
C ARG A 68 2.18 0.87 -1.40
N LEU A 69 0.91 1.29 -1.52
CA LEU A 69 0.28 2.20 -0.58
C LEU A 69 0.28 1.62 0.85
N TYR A 70 -0.23 0.40 1.02
CA TYR A 70 -0.30 -0.23 2.34
C TYR A 70 1.09 -0.49 2.94
N TYR A 71 2.09 -0.79 2.11
CA TYR A 71 3.48 -0.89 2.57
C TYR A 71 3.98 0.45 3.11
N HIS A 72 3.69 1.55 2.42
CA HIS A 72 4.12 2.89 2.83
C HIS A 72 3.49 3.34 4.16
N VAL A 73 2.24 2.95 4.44
CA VAL A 73 1.57 3.27 5.71
C VAL A 73 1.81 2.22 6.81
N GLY A 74 2.70 1.24 6.58
CA GLY A 74 3.07 0.22 7.57
C GLY A 74 2.05 -0.91 7.74
N SER A 75 0.99 -0.95 6.92
CA SER A 75 -0.03 -2.00 6.90
C SER A 75 0.47 -3.23 6.13
N TYR A 76 1.55 -3.84 6.60
CA TYR A 76 2.30 -4.86 5.86
C TYR A 76 1.50 -6.13 5.55
N GLU A 77 0.57 -6.54 6.42
CA GLU A 77 -0.33 -7.68 6.15
C GLU A 77 -1.28 -7.41 4.97
N LEU A 78 -1.85 -6.20 4.93
CA LEU A 78 -2.67 -5.77 3.81
C LEU A 78 -1.83 -5.63 2.54
N ALA A 79 -0.62 -5.07 2.66
CA ALA A 79 0.31 -4.96 1.54
C ALA A 79 0.60 -6.33 0.93
N ARG A 80 0.93 -7.33 1.76
CA ARG A 80 1.20 -8.70 1.36
C ARG A 80 0.03 -9.33 0.63
N ARG A 81 -1.18 -9.21 1.21
CA ARG A 81 -2.40 -9.74 0.62
C ARG A 81 -2.67 -9.16 -0.76
N GLN A 82 -2.54 -7.84 -0.91
CA GLN A 82 -2.84 -7.17 -2.18
C GLN A 82 -1.87 -7.58 -3.29
N VAL A 83 -0.56 -7.64 -3.02
CA VAL A 83 0.41 -8.05 -4.04
C VAL A 83 0.27 -9.52 -4.42
N GLN A 84 0.01 -10.41 -3.45
CA GLN A 84 -0.22 -11.83 -3.73
C GLN A 84 -1.45 -12.02 -4.61
N TYR A 85 -2.55 -11.35 -4.28
CA TYR A 85 -3.76 -11.42 -5.09
C TYR A 85 -3.53 -10.83 -6.49
N GLY A 86 -2.81 -9.70 -6.59
CA GLY A 86 -2.47 -9.10 -7.90
C GLY A 86 -1.68 -10.06 -8.79
N ILE A 87 -0.72 -10.80 -8.22
CA ILE A 87 0.02 -11.86 -8.91
C ILE A 87 -0.91 -13.01 -9.32
N GLU A 88 -1.80 -13.46 -8.42
CA GLU A 88 -2.69 -14.59 -8.64
C GLU A 88 -3.69 -14.34 -9.78
N VAL A 89 -4.33 -13.18 -9.80
CA VAL A 89 -5.34 -12.86 -10.82
C VAL A 89 -4.74 -12.58 -12.19
N GLY A 90 -3.46 -12.20 -12.25
CA GLY A 90 -2.75 -11.97 -13.50
C GLY A 90 -3.16 -10.68 -14.22
N GLY A 91 -2.54 -10.41 -15.37
CA GLY A 91 -2.72 -9.16 -16.13
C GLY A 91 -1.66 -8.09 -15.84
N LEU A 92 -0.65 -8.40 -15.02
CA LEU A 92 0.57 -7.61 -14.91
C LEU A 92 1.48 -7.85 -16.12
N THR A 93 2.17 -6.82 -16.58
CA THR A 93 3.29 -6.96 -17.52
C THR A 93 4.47 -7.67 -16.86
N ALA A 94 5.45 -8.15 -17.63
CA ALA A 94 6.64 -8.80 -17.08
C ALA A 94 7.40 -7.91 -16.07
N GLY A 95 7.48 -6.60 -16.33
CA GLY A 95 8.09 -5.65 -15.42
C GLY A 95 7.30 -5.50 -14.10
N GLU A 96 5.98 -5.38 -14.18
CA GLU A 96 5.10 -5.28 -13.02
C GLU A 96 5.07 -6.59 -12.22
N GLN A 97 5.13 -7.74 -12.87
CA GLN A 97 5.24 -9.05 -12.22
C GLN A 97 6.55 -9.15 -11.43
N GLN A 98 7.67 -8.72 -12.02
CA GLN A 98 8.97 -8.71 -11.35
C GLN A 98 8.99 -7.73 -10.17
N GLU A 99 8.35 -6.56 -10.32
CA GLU A 99 8.17 -5.59 -9.24
C GLU A 99 7.36 -6.20 -8.09
N ALA A 100 6.21 -6.81 -8.39
CA ALA A 100 5.33 -7.45 -7.41
C ALA A 100 6.07 -8.52 -6.59
N VAL A 101 6.82 -9.40 -7.26
CA VAL A 101 7.63 -10.43 -6.58
C VAL A 101 8.74 -9.80 -5.72
N ARG A 102 9.39 -8.74 -6.21
CA ARG A 102 10.44 -8.04 -5.44
C ARG A 102 9.87 -7.38 -4.17
N LEU A 103 8.66 -6.83 -4.24
CA LEU A 103 7.99 -6.13 -3.15
C LEU A 103 7.67 -7.06 -1.96
N LEU A 104 7.46 -8.36 -2.20
CA LEU A 104 7.25 -9.34 -1.13
C LEU A 104 8.42 -9.43 -0.15
N GLY A 105 9.67 -9.30 -0.62
CA GLY A 105 10.86 -9.41 0.24
C GLY A 105 10.90 -8.38 1.38
N PRO A 106 10.81 -7.06 1.09
CA PRO A 106 10.67 -6.02 2.12
C PRO A 106 9.44 -6.19 3.01
N ILE A 107 8.28 -6.56 2.45
CA ILE A 107 7.04 -6.79 3.22
C ILE A 107 7.25 -7.91 4.26
N ASP A 108 7.77 -9.07 3.82
CA ASP A 108 7.97 -10.22 4.71
C ASP A 108 9.03 -9.92 5.79
N ARG A 109 10.06 -9.11 5.48
CA ARG A 109 11.02 -8.65 6.49
C ARG A 109 10.35 -7.75 7.54
N ALA A 110 9.51 -6.82 7.11
CA ALA A 110 8.81 -5.92 8.02
C ALA A 110 7.85 -6.69 8.94
N LEU A 111 7.12 -7.67 8.40
CA LEU A 111 6.25 -8.56 9.19
C LEU A 111 7.00 -9.35 10.25
N ARG A 112 8.16 -9.91 9.89
CA ARG A 112 9.01 -10.59 10.89
C ARG A 112 9.43 -9.65 12.01
N GLY A 113 9.81 -8.41 11.69
CA GLY A 113 10.17 -7.39 12.69
C GLY A 113 9.05 -7.14 13.72
N VAL A 114 7.81 -6.99 13.25
CA VAL A 114 6.62 -6.77 14.09
C VAL A 114 6.37 -7.96 15.04
N THR A 115 6.59 -9.19 14.58
CA THR A 115 6.33 -10.39 15.41
C THR A 115 7.27 -10.54 16.62
N TRP A 116 8.47 -9.95 16.60
CA TRP A 116 9.40 -10.04 17.74
C TRP A 116 9.03 -9.09 18.89
N GLU A 117 8.41 -7.94 18.61
CA GLU A 117 8.01 -6.98 19.64
C GLU A 117 6.81 -7.48 20.46
N LEU A 118 5.83 -8.12 19.81
CA LEU A 118 4.66 -8.68 20.49
C LEU A 118 4.99 -9.91 21.35
N ALA A 119 6.07 -10.63 21.05
CA ALA A 119 6.50 -11.81 21.81
C ALA A 119 7.28 -11.46 23.10
N LEU A 120 7.80 -10.23 23.25
CA LEU A 120 8.54 -9.81 24.45
C LEU A 120 7.67 -9.36 25.62
N THR A 121 6.36 -9.16 25.39
CA THR A 121 5.36 -8.89 26.45
C THR A 121 4.52 -10.11 26.82
N GLY A 122 4.95 -11.33 26.43
CA GLY A 122 4.43 -12.59 26.96
C GLY A 122 5.21 -12.98 28.22
N GLY A 123 4.73 -12.53 29.37
CA GLY A 123 5.42 -12.58 30.66
C GLY A 123 6.10 -13.91 31.01
N VAL A 124 7.31 -13.77 31.54
CA VAL A 124 7.91 -14.73 32.48
C VAL A 124 6.95 -14.91 33.65
N PHE A 125 6.19 -16.00 33.68
CA PHE A 125 5.67 -16.52 34.94
C PHE A 125 6.77 -17.37 35.58
N SER A 126 7.61 -16.74 36.39
CA SER A 126 8.30 -17.41 37.48
C SER A 126 7.63 -16.98 38.77
N ALA A 127 6.85 -17.88 39.36
CA ALA A 127 6.77 -18.02 40.81
C ALA A 127 6.24 -19.41 41.16
N PHE A 128 7.13 -20.18 41.78
CA PHE A 128 6.89 -21.34 42.63
C PHE A 128 5.55 -21.34 43.37
N THR A 129 4.94 -22.52 43.48
CA THR A 129 4.28 -22.90 44.74
C THR A 129 4.45 -24.40 44.94
N ASP A 130 5.53 -24.76 45.64
CA ASP A 130 5.53 -25.93 46.52
C ASP A 130 4.80 -25.49 47.79
N PHE A 131 3.71 -26.19 48.15
CA PHE A 131 3.27 -26.54 49.51
C PHE A 131 2.05 -27.46 49.41
#